data_AF-A0A7Z7YSQ2-F1
#
_entry.id   AF-A0A7Z7YSQ2-F1
#
_cell.length_a   1.000
_cell.length_b   1.000
_cell.length_c   1.000
_cell.angle_alpha   90.00
_cell.angle_beta   90.00
_cell.angle_gamma   90.00
#
_symmetry.space_group_name_H-M   'P 1'
#
loop_
_entity.id
_entity.type
_entity.pdbx_description
1 polymer ?
#
loop_
_entity_poly.entity_id
_entity_poly.type
_entity_poly.pdbx_seq_one_letter_code
_entity_poly.pdbx_strand_id
1 'polypeptide(L)' 'NPDLYQKMSQAVNPYGDGQASERIVQHIKYYFNLTNDRPNHFEFTKDL' A
#
# COMPACT_ATOMS: atom_id res chain seq x y z
N ASN A 1 9.69 6.15 -29.26
CA ASN A 1 8.66 6.75 -28.39
C ASN A 1 9.16 6.96 -26.96
N PRO A 2 10.06 7.94 -26.74
CA PRO A 2 10.55 8.28 -25.39
C PRO A 2 9.43 8.79 -24.48
N ASP A 3 8.53 9.62 -24.99
CA ASP A 3 7.46 10.25 -24.20
C ASP A 3 6.45 9.25 -23.63
N LEU A 4 6.10 8.21 -24.42
CA LEU A 4 5.23 7.13 -23.92
C LEU A 4 5.91 6.31 -22.84
N TYR A 5 7.21 6.00 -23.02
CA TYR A 5 7.98 5.27 -22.02
C TYR A 5 8.04 6.04 -20.69
N GLN A 6 8.32 7.35 -20.76
CA GLN A 6 8.38 8.20 -19.58
C GLN A 6 7.03 8.26 -18.83
N LYS A 7 5.91 8.35 -19.56
CA LYS A 7 4.58 8.29 -18.95
C LYS A 7 4.32 6.97 -18.23
N MET A 8 4.74 5.85 -18.83
CA MET A 8 4.57 4.53 -18.24
C MET A 8 5.47 4.31 -17.02
N SER A 9 6.72 4.77 -17.08
CA SER A 9 7.69 4.56 -15.98
C SER A 9 7.35 5.36 -14.73
N GLN A 10 6.65 6.49 -14.88
CA GLN A 10 6.21 7.34 -13.77
C GLN A 10 4.83 6.97 -13.21
N ALA A 11 4.15 6.00 -13.82
CA ALA A 11 2.83 5.58 -13.36
C ALA A 11 2.94 4.98 -11.95
N VAL A 12 2.07 5.44 -11.04
CA VAL A 12 1.99 4.92 -9.67
C VAL A 12 1.52 3.47 -9.71
N ASN A 13 2.16 2.61 -8.93
CA ASN A 13 1.72 1.22 -8.75
C ASN A 13 0.45 1.18 -7.89
N PRO A 14 -0.73 0.80 -8.44
CA PRO A 14 -1.98 0.81 -7.69
C PRO A 14 -2.10 -0.36 -6.70
N TYR A 15 -1.11 -1.26 -6.65
CA TYR A 15 -1.17 -2.49 -5.85
C TYR A 15 -0.37 -2.44 -4.55
N GLY A 16 0.39 -1.37 -4.31
CA GLY A 16 1.09 -1.25 -3.05
C GLY A 16 2.06 -0.09 -2.97
N ASP A 17 2.42 0.21 -1.73
CA ASP A 17 3.36 1.24 -1.26
C ASP A 17 4.64 0.64 -0.66
N GLY A 18 4.80 -0.69 -0.69
CA GLY A 18 5.91 -1.41 -0.06
C GLY A 18 5.70 -1.82 1.41
N GLN A 19 4.58 -1.47 2.05
CA GLN A 19 4.31 -1.73 3.48
C GLN A 19 3.38 -2.94 3.73
N ALA A 20 3.18 -3.79 2.72
CA ALA A 20 2.25 -4.92 2.83
C ALA A 20 2.59 -5.86 4.00
N SER A 21 3.86 -6.26 4.14
CA SER A 21 4.30 -7.17 5.20
C SER A 21 4.09 -6.59 6.60
N GLU A 22 4.39 -5.31 6.79
CA GLU A 22 4.16 -4.61 8.05
C GLU A 22 2.67 -4.58 8.40
N ARG A 23 1.82 -4.18 7.44
CA ARG A 23 0.37 -4.16 7.61
C ARG A 23 -0.20 -5.55 7.96
N ILE A 24 0.30 -6.62 7.34
CA ILE A 24 -0.13 -7.99 7.64
C ILE A 24 0.20 -8.35 9.10
N VAL A 25 1.44 -8.08 9.55
CA VAL A 25 1.86 -8.37 10.92
C VAL A 25 1.02 -7.57 11.92
N GLN A 26 0.75 -6.29 11.67
CA GLN A 26 -0.09 -5.47 12.53
C GLN A 26 -1.52 -6.02 12.62
N HIS A 27 -2.10 -6.49 11.50
CA HIS A 27 -3.45 -7.08 11.49
C HIS A 27 -3.50 -8.36 12.33
N ILE A 28 -2.49 -9.22 12.22
CA ILE A 28 -2.38 -10.43 13.04
C ILE A 28 -2.31 -10.07 14.53
N LYS A 29 -1.45 -9.10 14.91
CA LYS A 29 -1.35 -8.64 16.30
C LYS A 29 -2.68 -8.12 16.83
N TYR A 30 -3.39 -7.31 16.04
CA TYR A 30 -4.69 -6.76 16.42
C TYR A 30 -5.73 -7.89 16.60
N TYR A 31 -5.79 -8.85 15.69
CA TYR A 31 -6.71 -10.00 15.77
C TYR A 31 -6.53 -10.82 17.05
N PHE A 32 -5.30 -10.98 17.53
CA PHE A 32 -5.00 -11.69 18.77
C PHE A 32 -4.98 -10.80 20.02
N ASN A 33 -5.47 -9.56 19.95
CA ASN A 33 -5.49 -8.59 21.05
C ASN A 33 -4.10 -8.31 21.66
N LEU A 34 -3.03 -8.46 20.87
CA LEU A 34 -1.67 -8.14 21.28
C LEU A 34 -1.37 -6.63 21.15
N THR A 35 -2.25 -5.90 20.47
CA THR A 35 -2.28 -4.45 20.38
C THR A 35 -3.73 -3.96 20.32
N ASN A 36 -3.99 -2.77 20.86
CA ASN A 36 -5.27 -2.08 20.71
C ASN A 36 -5.33 -1.22 19.43
N ASP A 37 -4.19 -1.00 18.78
CA ASP A 37 -4.11 -0.18 17.59
C ASP A 37 -4.58 -0.98 16.38
N ARG A 38 -5.72 -0.56 15.81
CA ARG A 38 -6.23 -1.15 14.57
C ARG A 38 -5.40 -0.62 13.39
N PRO A 39 -4.72 -1.49 12.62
CA PRO A 39 -3.98 -1.06 11.44
C PRO A 39 -4.91 -0.55 10.33
N ASN A 40 -4.42 0.42 9.58
CA ASN A 40 -5.11 0.93 8.39
C ASN A 40 -4.97 -0.03 7.21
N HIS A 41 -5.97 0.02 6.32
CA HIS A 41 -5.90 -0.65 5.03
C HIS A 41 -5.01 0.13 4.07
N PHE A 42 -4.49 -0.56 3.05
CA PHE A 42 -3.88 0.12 1.91
C PHE A 42 -4.97 0.86 1.15
N GLU A 43 -4.73 2.14 0.87
CA GLU A 43 -5.60 2.94 0.04
C GLU A 43 -4.82 3.45 -1.17
N PHE A 44 -5.40 3.28 -2.36
CA PHE A 44 -4.91 3.87 -3.59
C PHE A 44 -6.02 4.76 -4.15
N THR A 45 -5.76 6.05 -4.26
CA THR A 45 -6.64 7.00 -4.96
C THR A 45 -5.98 7.38 -6.27
N LYS A 46 -6.68 7.16 -7.39
CA LYS A 46 -6.16 7.45 -8.72
C LYS A 46 -6.14 8.95 -9.06
N ASP A 47 -6.81 9.77 -8.25
CA ASP A 47 -7.12 11.17 -8.52
C ASP A 47 -6.31 12.17 -7.66
N LEU A 48 -5.15 11.74 -7.12
CA LEU A 48 -4.15 12.64 -6.52
C LEU A 48 -3.05 13.00 -7.54
#